data_AF-A0A645AFY2-F1
#
_entry.id   AF-A0A645AFY2-F1
#
_cell.length_a   1.000
_cell.length_b   1.000
_cell.length_c   1.000
_cell.angle_alpha   90.00
_cell.angle_beta   90.00
_cell.angle_gamma   90.00
#
_symmetry.space_group_name_H-M   'P 1'
#
loop_
_entity.id
_entity.type
_entity.pdbx_description
1 polymer ?
#
loop_
_entity_poly.entity_id
_entity_poly.type
_entity_poly.pdbx_seq_one_letter_code
_entity_poly.pdbx_strand_id
1 'polypeptide(L)'
;MNRVYTEWYRGKGYDFTITNSTAYDLMFVYGRNYYYNIQNIVDDLFTTYVTKPGIRQPLFTQFCDGSRVTCDGLEQWGSKSMGDQGKDALTILRSYYGSNVYLKQADKVQGVPISYPGEALRIGSSGMDVRTIQTQLNSISDNYPMIPKIKVDGIYGPKTANAVKTFQKIFYLPATGVVDFATWYKISNIYVAVNRLSELG
;
A
#
# COMPACT_ATOMS: atom_id res chain seq x y z
N MET A 1 -6.33 3.90 -9.46
CA MET A 1 -6.67 4.99 -8.50
C MET A 1 -7.55 6.08 -9.08
N ASN A 2 -7.17 6.76 -10.17
CA ASN A 2 -7.99 7.86 -10.73
C ASN A 2 -9.47 7.47 -10.94
N ARG A 3 -9.76 6.31 -11.54
CA ARG A 3 -11.14 5.82 -11.74
C ARG A 3 -11.92 5.49 -10.47
N VAL A 4 -11.21 5.09 -9.42
CA VAL A 4 -11.82 4.87 -8.09
C VAL A 4 -12.19 6.23 -7.50
N TYR A 5 -11.27 7.20 -7.56
CA TYR A 5 -11.49 8.56 -7.05
C TYR A 5 -12.64 9.29 -7.79
N THR A 6 -12.72 9.14 -9.12
CA THR A 6 -13.75 9.77 -9.94
C THR A 6 -15.05 8.97 -10.00
N GLU A 7 -15.14 7.85 -9.28
CA GLU A 7 -16.31 6.95 -9.28
C GLU A 7 -16.75 6.54 -10.69
N TRP A 8 -15.79 6.39 -11.62
CA TRP A 8 -16.06 6.28 -13.05
C TRP A 8 -16.98 5.11 -13.43
N TYR A 9 -16.79 3.94 -12.80
CA TYR A 9 -17.61 2.75 -13.04
C TYR A 9 -19.00 2.89 -12.40
N ARG A 10 -19.08 3.41 -11.17
CA ARG A 10 -20.37 3.64 -10.49
C ARG A 10 -21.21 4.70 -11.19
N GLY A 11 -20.58 5.75 -11.71
CA GLY A 11 -21.24 6.75 -12.56
C GLY A 11 -21.79 6.20 -13.88
N LYS A 12 -21.39 4.98 -14.27
CA LYS A 12 -21.91 4.24 -15.42
C LYS A 12 -22.89 3.11 -15.04
N GLY A 13 -23.29 3.03 -13.76
CA GLY A 13 -24.24 2.04 -13.26
C GLY A 13 -23.64 0.68 -12.90
N TYR A 14 -22.31 0.55 -12.87
CA TYR A 14 -21.66 -0.67 -12.41
C TYR A 14 -21.49 -0.66 -10.88
N ASP A 15 -21.58 -1.83 -10.25
CA ASP A 15 -21.43 -2.03 -8.79
C ASP A 15 -19.97 -2.26 -8.35
N PHE A 16 -19.05 -2.44 -9.31
CA PHE A 16 -17.61 -2.59 -9.09
C PHE A 16 -16.83 -1.30 -9.36
N THR A 17 -15.58 -1.25 -8.89
CA THR A 17 -14.69 -0.07 -9.03
C THR A 17 -13.43 -0.34 -9.86
N ILE A 18 -13.18 -1.60 -10.24
CA ILE A 18 -12.06 -2.05 -11.06
C ILE A 18 -12.44 -3.30 -11.84
N THR A 19 -11.86 -3.49 -13.03
CA THR A 19 -12.04 -4.68 -13.88
C THR A 19 -10.70 -5.36 -14.17
N ASN A 20 -10.77 -6.55 -14.78
CA ASN A 20 -9.60 -7.23 -15.33
C ASN A 20 -9.46 -7.05 -16.86
N SER A 21 -10.21 -6.12 -17.45
CA SER A 21 -10.25 -5.91 -18.90
C SER A 21 -9.14 -4.96 -19.33
N THR A 22 -8.22 -5.41 -20.17
CA THR A 22 -7.13 -4.58 -20.71
C THR A 22 -7.60 -3.42 -21.57
N ALA A 23 -8.85 -3.43 -22.03
CA ALA A 23 -9.46 -2.28 -22.70
C ALA A 23 -9.60 -1.07 -21.76
N TYR A 24 -9.68 -1.33 -20.45
CA TYR A 24 -9.90 -0.32 -19.45
C TYR A 24 -8.80 -0.35 -18.38
N ASP A 25 -8.62 -1.45 -17.65
CA ASP A 25 -7.71 -1.59 -16.50
C ASP A 25 -6.53 -2.54 -16.79
N LEU A 26 -5.49 -2.50 -15.95
CA LEU A 26 -4.38 -3.46 -16.04
C LEU A 26 -4.87 -4.88 -15.72
N MET A 27 -4.40 -5.87 -16.50
CA MET A 27 -4.75 -7.27 -16.28
C MET A 27 -3.98 -7.88 -15.11
N PHE A 28 -4.71 -8.47 -14.18
CA PHE A 28 -4.24 -9.33 -13.11
C PHE A 28 -4.62 -10.79 -13.39
N VAL A 29 -3.68 -11.71 -13.20
CA VAL A 29 -3.90 -13.16 -13.32
C VAL A 29 -3.57 -13.81 -11.99
N TYR A 30 -4.57 -14.36 -11.33
CA TYR A 30 -4.41 -15.08 -10.06
C TYR A 30 -3.50 -16.31 -10.23
N GLY A 31 -2.58 -16.53 -9.28
CA GLY A 31 -1.72 -17.72 -9.26
C GLY A 31 -0.48 -17.68 -10.17
N ARG A 32 -0.13 -16.56 -10.79
CA ARG A 32 1.19 -16.41 -11.44
C ARG A 32 2.29 -16.30 -10.40
N ASN A 33 3.47 -16.86 -10.69
CA ASN A 33 4.67 -16.69 -9.86
C ASN A 33 4.96 -15.19 -9.64
N TYR A 34 4.98 -14.77 -8.38
CA TYR A 34 5.39 -13.42 -7.98
C TYR A 34 6.69 -13.49 -7.19
N TYR A 35 7.55 -12.50 -7.38
CA TYR A 35 8.77 -12.36 -6.62
C TYR A 35 8.49 -11.58 -5.33
N TYR A 36 8.81 -12.15 -4.17
CA TYR A 36 8.52 -11.55 -2.85
C TYR A 36 9.14 -10.16 -2.64
N ASN A 37 10.27 -9.85 -3.27
CA ASN A 37 10.88 -8.52 -3.25
C ASN A 37 10.03 -7.47 -3.99
N ILE A 38 9.29 -7.86 -5.03
CA ILE A 38 8.40 -6.98 -5.79
C ILE A 38 7.16 -6.65 -4.97
N GLN A 39 6.63 -7.60 -4.17
CA GLN A 39 5.48 -7.32 -3.29
C GLN A 39 5.76 -6.20 -2.28
N ASN A 40 6.90 -6.23 -1.60
CA ASN A 40 7.22 -5.20 -0.60
C ASN A 40 7.35 -3.78 -1.23
N ILE A 41 7.87 -3.70 -2.46
CA ILE A 41 7.97 -2.43 -3.21
C ILE A 41 6.58 -1.99 -3.71
N VAL A 42 5.76 -2.94 -4.17
CA VAL A 42 4.40 -2.67 -4.64
C VAL A 42 3.50 -2.18 -3.50
N ASP A 43 3.65 -2.73 -2.29
CA ASP A 43 2.89 -2.31 -1.11
C ASP A 43 3.24 -0.87 -0.67
N ASP A 44 4.52 -0.45 -0.82
CA ASP A 44 4.97 0.93 -0.59
C ASP A 44 4.48 1.90 -1.71
N LEU A 45 4.43 1.42 -2.96
CA LEU A 45 3.95 2.19 -4.11
C LEU A 45 2.43 2.30 -4.21
N PHE A 46 1.65 1.38 -3.64
CA PHE A 46 0.18 1.35 -3.82
C PHE A 46 -0.52 2.59 -3.25
N THR A 47 0.10 3.27 -2.30
CA THR A 47 -0.41 4.54 -1.75
C THR A 47 0.12 5.76 -2.47
N THR A 48 1.10 5.58 -3.36
CA THR A 48 1.75 6.66 -4.10
C THR A 48 1.04 6.87 -5.43
N TYR A 49 0.65 8.12 -5.72
CA TYR A 49 0.03 8.48 -6.98
C TYR A 49 0.68 9.74 -7.60
N VAL A 50 0.53 9.84 -8.91
CA VAL A 50 1.03 10.96 -9.71
C VAL A 50 0.05 12.14 -9.58
N THR A 51 0.55 13.36 -9.28
CA THR A 51 -0.27 14.58 -9.28
C THR A 51 0.53 15.83 -9.75
N LYS A 52 -0.14 16.99 -9.83
CA LYS A 52 0.40 18.32 -10.17
C LYS A 52 -0.05 19.37 -9.15
N PRO A 53 0.66 20.51 -9.02
CA PRO A 53 0.25 21.60 -8.15
C PRO A 53 -1.20 22.03 -8.42
N GLY A 54 -1.99 22.17 -7.36
CA GLY A 54 -3.41 22.53 -7.44
C GLY A 54 -4.37 21.36 -7.75
N ILE A 55 -3.86 20.17 -8.10
CA ILE A 55 -4.69 18.98 -8.37
C ILE A 55 -4.70 18.07 -7.14
N ARG A 56 -5.89 17.93 -6.51
CA ARG A 56 -6.06 17.09 -5.32
C ARG A 56 -6.20 15.60 -5.62
N GLN A 57 -6.64 15.25 -6.82
CA GLN A 57 -6.94 13.88 -7.24
C GLN A 57 -5.76 13.23 -7.96
N PRO A 58 -5.65 11.88 -7.96
CA PRO A 58 -4.68 11.18 -8.78
C PRO A 58 -4.83 11.54 -10.25
N LEU A 59 -3.72 11.86 -10.93
CA LEU A 59 -3.70 12.05 -12.37
C LEU A 59 -4.02 10.74 -13.08
N PHE A 60 -4.72 10.85 -14.20
CA PHE A 60 -4.86 9.76 -15.14
C PHE A 60 -3.56 9.64 -15.94
N THR A 61 -2.78 8.59 -15.66
CA THR A 61 -1.56 8.27 -16.39
C THR A 61 -1.88 7.19 -17.41
N GLN A 62 -2.13 7.59 -18.66
CA GLN A 62 -2.37 6.65 -19.74
C GLN A 62 -1.14 5.77 -20.00
N PHE A 63 -1.35 4.49 -20.28
CA PHE A 63 -0.27 3.56 -20.57
C PHE A 63 -0.56 2.79 -21.85
N CYS A 64 0.45 2.63 -22.69
CA CYS A 64 0.40 1.83 -23.90
C CYS A 64 1.74 1.12 -24.12
N ASP A 65 1.80 0.19 -25.07
CA ASP A 65 3.06 -0.51 -25.36
C ASP A 65 4.11 0.43 -25.97
N GLY A 66 3.69 1.42 -26.77
CA GLY A 66 4.58 2.28 -27.55
C GLY A 66 5.27 1.58 -28.73
N SER A 67 4.88 0.34 -29.05
CA SER A 67 5.40 -0.42 -30.21
C SER A 67 4.33 -0.72 -31.26
N ARG A 68 3.15 -1.17 -30.84
CA ARG A 68 2.02 -1.48 -31.72
C ARG A 68 0.92 -0.44 -31.57
N VAL A 69 0.86 0.22 -30.42
CA VAL A 69 -0.12 1.24 -30.04
C VAL A 69 0.62 2.41 -29.38
N THR A 70 0.48 3.59 -29.97
CA THR A 70 0.95 4.84 -29.37
C THR A 70 -0.15 5.50 -28.56
N CYS A 71 0.23 6.30 -27.58
CA CYS A 71 -0.69 7.04 -26.73
C CYS A 71 -0.05 8.35 -26.28
N ASP A 72 -0.89 9.30 -25.87
CA ASP A 72 -0.44 10.53 -25.22
C ASP A 72 -0.15 10.26 -23.73
N GLY A 73 0.79 9.35 -23.48
CA GLY A 73 1.02 8.77 -22.16
C GLY A 73 2.27 7.91 -22.09
N LEU A 74 2.41 7.20 -20.98
CA LEU A 74 3.58 6.38 -20.68
C LEU A 74 3.65 5.18 -21.63
N GLU A 75 4.75 5.08 -22.37
CA GLU A 75 5.00 3.96 -23.28
C GLU A 75 5.87 2.90 -22.60
N GLN A 76 5.49 1.62 -22.72
CA GLN A 76 6.22 0.51 -22.12
C GLN A 76 7.68 0.47 -22.56
N TRP A 77 7.95 0.50 -23.87
CA TRP A 77 9.33 0.40 -24.37
C TRP A 77 10.13 1.68 -24.18
N GLY A 78 9.49 2.84 -24.31
CA GLY A 78 10.12 4.12 -24.04
C GLY A 78 10.54 4.27 -22.56
N SER A 79 9.64 3.93 -21.64
CA SER A 79 9.94 3.94 -20.20
C SER A 79 10.97 2.88 -19.81
N LYS A 80 10.92 1.67 -20.40
CA LYS A 80 11.97 0.65 -20.22
C LYS A 80 13.34 1.18 -20.63
N SER A 81 13.46 1.77 -21.82
CA SER A 81 14.73 2.31 -22.32
C SER A 81 15.30 3.39 -21.40
N MET A 82 14.44 4.26 -20.87
CA MET A 82 14.84 5.25 -19.86
C MET A 82 15.29 4.61 -18.54
N GLY A 83 14.62 3.55 -18.10
CA GLY A 83 15.05 2.77 -16.93
C GLY A 83 16.40 2.09 -17.15
N ASP A 84 16.64 1.53 -18.34
CA ASP A 84 17.94 0.95 -18.72
C ASP A 84 19.07 2.00 -18.71
N GLN A 85 18.74 3.28 -18.95
CA GLN A 85 19.65 4.43 -18.83
C GLN A 85 19.85 4.91 -17.38
N GLY A 86 19.24 4.25 -16.39
CA GLY A 86 19.36 4.58 -14.98
C GLY A 86 18.46 5.73 -14.52
N LYS A 87 17.46 6.16 -15.30
CA LYS A 87 16.51 7.19 -14.88
C LYS A 87 15.55 6.63 -13.82
N ASP A 88 15.32 7.41 -12.77
CA ASP A 88 14.32 7.06 -11.75
C ASP A 88 12.88 7.23 -12.26
N ALA A 89 11.92 6.64 -11.53
CA ALA A 89 10.51 6.63 -11.90
C ALA A 89 9.92 8.04 -12.05
N LEU A 90 10.30 9.00 -11.20
CA LEU A 90 9.78 10.37 -11.27
C LEU A 90 10.32 11.11 -12.49
N THR A 91 11.59 10.90 -12.84
CA THR A 91 12.24 11.45 -14.03
C THR A 91 11.57 10.93 -15.29
N ILE A 92 11.27 9.63 -15.33
CA ILE A 92 10.49 9.03 -16.42
C ILE A 92 9.09 9.64 -16.48
N LEU A 93 8.36 9.73 -15.36
CA LEU A 93 7.02 10.32 -15.37
C LEU A 93 7.02 11.78 -15.83
N ARG A 94 8.04 12.56 -15.48
CA ARG A 94 8.18 13.96 -15.90
C ARG A 94 8.46 14.11 -17.40
N SER A 95 9.10 13.13 -18.05
CA SER A 95 9.32 13.18 -19.50
C SER A 95 8.02 13.01 -20.30
N TYR A 96 7.05 12.26 -19.75
CA TYR A 96 5.75 12.02 -20.39
C TYR A 96 4.66 13.01 -19.97
N TYR A 97 4.61 13.38 -18.69
CA TYR A 97 3.48 14.14 -18.13
C TYR A 97 3.82 15.59 -17.75
N GLY A 98 5.06 16.01 -18.01
CA GLY A 98 5.58 17.35 -17.72
C GLY A 98 6.36 17.45 -16.41
N SER A 99 7.28 18.41 -16.35
CA SER A 99 8.22 18.59 -15.24
C SER A 99 7.57 18.92 -13.89
N ASN A 100 6.35 19.47 -13.91
CA ASN A 100 5.60 19.85 -12.71
C ASN A 100 4.90 18.67 -12.01
N VAL A 101 5.03 17.46 -12.55
CA VAL A 101 4.51 16.25 -11.90
C VAL A 101 5.38 15.87 -10.70
N TYR A 102 4.71 15.41 -9.65
CA TYR A 102 5.33 14.80 -8.47
C TYR A 102 4.51 13.60 -7.98
N LEU A 103 5.18 12.75 -7.19
CA LEU A 103 4.56 11.63 -6.51
C LEU A 103 4.04 12.10 -5.15
N LYS A 104 2.76 11.83 -4.87
CA LYS A 104 2.15 12.08 -3.56
C LYS A 104 1.70 10.76 -2.96
N GLN A 105 2.02 10.53 -1.70
CA GLN A 105 1.43 9.44 -0.92
C GLN A 105 0.04 9.83 -0.43
N ALA A 106 -0.90 8.88 -0.45
CA ALA A 106 -2.26 9.07 0.04
C ALA A 106 -2.25 9.23 1.56
N ASP A 107 -2.83 10.33 2.04
CA ASP A 107 -2.90 10.66 3.47
C ASP A 107 -3.76 9.64 4.25
N LYS A 108 -4.66 8.92 3.59
CA LYS A 108 -5.52 7.85 4.13
C LYS A 108 -5.77 6.74 3.10
N VAL A 109 -5.59 5.49 3.52
CA VAL A 109 -6.14 4.31 2.85
C VAL A 109 -7.51 4.05 3.47
N GLN A 110 -8.60 4.25 2.72
CA GLN A 110 -9.93 3.90 3.23
C GLN A 110 -10.03 2.38 3.43
N GLY A 111 -10.51 1.97 4.61
CA GLY A 111 -10.55 0.57 5.06
C GLY A 111 -9.55 0.23 6.17
N VAL A 112 -8.61 1.14 6.47
CA VAL A 112 -7.66 1.03 7.59
C VAL A 112 -7.99 2.14 8.61
N PRO A 113 -8.14 1.81 9.91
CA PRO A 113 -8.65 2.76 10.90
C PRO A 113 -7.73 3.98 11.11
N ILE A 114 -6.41 3.86 10.91
CA ILE A 114 -5.41 4.92 11.17
C ILE A 114 -4.24 4.81 10.17
N SER A 115 -3.80 5.94 9.59
CA SER A 115 -2.67 6.01 8.66
C SER A 115 -1.31 5.85 9.35
N TYR A 116 -0.31 5.37 8.60
CA TYR A 116 1.07 5.27 9.10
C TYR A 116 1.63 6.64 9.50
N PRO A 117 2.30 6.77 10.66
CA PRO A 117 2.74 8.07 11.22
C PRO A 117 3.92 8.73 10.49
N GLY A 118 4.43 8.14 9.40
CA GLY A 118 5.56 8.65 8.63
C GLY A 118 6.93 8.17 9.13
N GLU A 119 7.02 7.63 10.35
CA GLU A 119 8.23 7.05 10.92
C GLU A 119 8.01 5.64 11.49
N ALA A 120 9.04 4.80 11.40
CA ALA A 120 8.93 3.40 11.79
C ALA A 120 9.03 3.23 13.32
N LEU A 121 8.08 2.49 13.90
CA LEU A 121 8.05 2.24 15.34
C LEU A 121 9.01 1.12 15.72
N ARG A 122 9.86 1.37 16.70
CA ARG A 122 10.91 0.45 17.15
C ARG A 122 11.13 0.62 18.65
N ILE A 123 12.04 -0.17 19.24
CA ILE A 123 12.38 -0.02 20.66
C ILE A 123 12.76 1.43 20.96
N GLY A 124 12.08 2.02 21.94
CA GLY A 124 12.24 3.43 22.32
C GLY A 124 11.17 4.38 21.75
N SER A 125 10.43 3.98 20.71
CA SER A 125 9.25 4.71 20.24
C SER A 125 8.18 4.76 21.33
N SER A 126 7.43 5.86 21.39
CA SER A 126 6.32 6.01 22.32
C SER A 126 5.21 6.90 21.75
N GLY A 127 4.04 6.87 22.38
CA GLY A 127 2.90 7.73 22.01
C GLY A 127 1.71 6.97 21.45
N MET A 128 0.82 7.70 20.77
CA MET A 128 -0.47 7.17 20.34
C MET A 128 -0.32 6.08 19.27
N ASP A 129 0.63 6.20 18.36
CA ASP A 129 0.85 5.21 17.31
C ASP A 129 1.29 3.85 17.87
N VAL A 130 2.10 3.87 18.94
CA VAL A 130 2.47 2.65 19.66
C VAL A 130 1.25 2.04 20.35
N ARG A 131 0.40 2.85 21.00
CA ARG A 131 -0.85 2.36 21.60
C ARG A 131 -1.77 1.73 20.56
N THR A 132 -1.85 2.33 19.37
CA THR A 132 -2.63 1.82 18.24
C THR A 132 -2.18 0.42 17.87
N ILE A 133 -0.89 0.22 17.58
CA ILE A 133 -0.37 -1.10 17.20
C ILE A 133 -0.48 -2.11 18.34
N GLN A 134 -0.22 -1.71 19.59
CA GLN A 134 -0.40 -2.60 20.74
C GLN A 134 -1.85 -3.09 20.87
N THR A 135 -2.81 -2.20 20.66
CA THR A 135 -4.24 -2.54 20.70
C THR A 135 -4.61 -3.49 19.57
N GLN A 136 -4.18 -3.18 18.34
CA GLN A 136 -4.48 -4.01 17.18
C GLN A 136 -3.85 -5.41 17.31
N LEU A 137 -2.58 -5.51 17.71
CA LEU A 137 -1.90 -6.79 17.93
C LEU A 137 -2.61 -7.64 18.98
N ASN A 138 -3.10 -7.04 20.06
CA ASN A 138 -3.85 -7.77 21.08
C ASN A 138 -5.19 -8.30 20.54
N SER A 139 -5.93 -7.51 19.77
CA SER A 139 -7.17 -7.98 19.12
C SER A 139 -6.90 -9.10 18.10
N ILE A 140 -5.82 -9.00 17.33
CA ILE A 140 -5.39 -10.07 16.42
C ILE A 140 -4.99 -11.33 17.21
N SER A 141 -4.34 -11.17 18.36
CA SER A 141 -3.89 -12.32 19.18
C SER A 141 -5.03 -13.21 19.68
N ASP A 142 -6.26 -12.71 19.74
CA ASP A 142 -7.43 -13.52 20.12
C ASP A 142 -7.70 -14.64 19.09
N ASN A 143 -7.41 -14.39 17.81
CA ASN A 143 -7.50 -15.39 16.73
C ASN A 143 -6.15 -16.05 16.39
N TYR A 144 -5.04 -15.38 16.74
CA TYR A 144 -3.67 -15.84 16.47
C TYR A 144 -2.88 -15.94 17.78
N PRO A 145 -3.13 -16.98 18.61
CA PRO A 145 -2.63 -17.07 19.99
C PRO A 145 -1.11 -17.20 20.10
N MET A 146 -0.41 -17.48 18.99
CA MET A 146 1.05 -17.41 18.92
C MET A 146 1.59 -15.99 19.09
N ILE A 147 0.80 -14.96 18.76
CA ILE A 147 1.16 -13.56 19.00
C ILE A 147 0.97 -13.29 20.51
N PRO A 148 2.05 -12.98 21.25
CA PRO A 148 1.94 -12.71 22.68
C PRO A 148 1.07 -11.49 22.96
N LYS A 149 0.15 -11.58 23.93
CA LYS A 149 -0.54 -10.40 24.47
C LYS A 149 0.46 -9.47 25.14
N ILE A 150 0.31 -8.18 24.87
CA ILE A 150 1.18 -7.11 25.36
C ILE A 150 0.39 -6.04 26.09
N LYS A 151 1.07 -5.28 26.93
CA LYS A 151 0.45 -4.13 27.61
C LYS A 151 0.24 -3.00 26.60
N VAL A 152 -0.93 -2.35 26.64
CA VAL A 152 -1.23 -1.15 25.85
C VAL A 152 -0.86 0.10 26.65
N ASP A 153 0.44 0.35 26.79
CA ASP A 153 0.99 1.48 27.55
C ASP A 153 1.52 2.61 26.67
N GLY A 154 1.57 2.41 25.35
CA GLY A 154 2.15 3.36 24.42
C GLY A 154 3.66 3.42 24.45
N ILE A 155 4.32 2.41 25.01
CA ILE A 155 5.78 2.30 25.07
C ILE A 155 6.22 1.10 24.25
N TYR A 156 7.03 1.34 23.22
CA TYR A 156 7.54 0.29 22.38
C TYR A 156 8.76 -0.34 23.05
N GLY A 157 8.52 -1.30 23.94
CA GLY A 157 9.55 -2.07 24.63
C GLY A 157 9.87 -3.41 23.97
N PRO A 158 10.78 -4.21 24.58
CA PRO A 158 11.15 -5.54 24.07
C PRO A 158 9.96 -6.50 23.90
N LYS A 159 8.92 -6.37 24.75
CA LYS A 159 7.69 -7.18 24.64
C LYS A 159 6.91 -6.84 23.37
N THR A 160 6.73 -5.56 23.07
CA THR A 160 6.09 -5.08 21.82
C THR A 160 6.88 -5.55 20.60
N ALA A 161 8.21 -5.38 20.63
CA ALA A 161 9.08 -5.83 19.54
C ALA A 161 8.97 -7.34 19.28
N ASN A 162 8.89 -8.16 20.33
CA ASN A 162 8.72 -9.60 20.20
C ASN A 162 7.35 -9.96 19.61
N ALA A 163 6.28 -9.29 20.03
CA ALA A 163 4.94 -9.50 19.47
C ALA A 163 4.88 -9.13 17.97
N VAL A 164 5.48 -8.00 17.60
CA VAL A 164 5.61 -7.58 16.20
C VAL A 164 6.43 -8.59 15.39
N LYS A 165 7.54 -9.09 15.94
CA LYS A 165 8.36 -10.10 15.28
C LYS A 165 7.60 -11.40 15.04
N THR A 166 6.77 -11.83 15.99
CA THR A 166 5.91 -13.01 15.83
C THR A 166 4.81 -12.77 14.81
N PHE A 167 4.14 -11.62 14.85
CA PHE A 167 3.19 -11.21 13.82
C PHE A 167 3.81 -11.26 12.42
N GLN A 168 4.99 -10.66 12.25
CA GLN A 168 5.71 -10.64 10.98
C GLN A 168 5.98 -12.06 10.46
N LYS A 169 6.42 -12.98 11.32
CA LYS A 169 6.62 -14.39 10.94
C LYS A 169 5.33 -15.06 10.47
N ILE A 170 4.22 -14.87 11.18
CA ILE A 170 2.92 -15.48 10.85
C ILE A 170 2.41 -14.98 9.49
N PHE A 171 2.60 -13.69 9.21
CA PHE A 171 2.08 -13.05 8.00
C PHE A 171 3.12 -12.86 6.89
N TYR A 172 4.20 -13.65 6.93
CA TYR A 172 5.25 -13.72 5.91
C TYR A 172 5.95 -12.38 5.60
N LEU A 173 6.10 -11.53 6.61
CA LEU A 173 6.89 -10.31 6.57
C LEU A 173 8.31 -10.55 7.11
N PRO A 174 9.31 -9.71 6.76
CA PRO A 174 10.61 -9.72 7.40
C PRO A 174 10.48 -9.55 8.93
N ALA A 175 10.97 -10.53 9.70
CA ALA A 175 10.81 -10.60 11.15
C ALA A 175 11.81 -9.69 11.91
N THR A 176 11.75 -8.38 11.64
CA THR A 176 12.64 -7.35 12.19
C THR A 176 12.26 -6.94 13.62
N GLY A 177 11.00 -7.11 14.01
CA GLY A 177 10.44 -6.56 15.24
C GLY A 177 10.24 -5.04 15.21
N VAL A 178 10.38 -4.41 14.03
CA VAL A 178 10.13 -3.00 13.75
C VAL A 178 8.85 -2.87 12.96
N VAL A 179 7.99 -1.92 13.33
CA VAL A 179 6.78 -1.59 12.56
C VAL A 179 7.15 -0.51 11.55
N ASP A 180 7.58 -0.94 10.37
CA ASP A 180 7.67 -0.11 9.19
C ASP A 180 6.30 0.09 8.52
N PHE A 181 6.29 0.82 7.41
CA PHE A 181 5.08 1.09 6.63
C PHE A 181 4.31 -0.21 6.29
N ALA A 182 5.00 -1.22 5.74
CA ALA A 182 4.38 -2.48 5.34
C ALA A 182 3.79 -3.22 6.54
N THR A 183 4.53 -3.29 7.65
CA THR A 183 4.07 -3.93 8.89
C THR A 183 2.85 -3.21 9.48
N TRP A 184 2.83 -1.87 9.48
CA TRP A 184 1.70 -1.07 9.97
C TRP A 184 0.39 -1.41 9.26
N TYR A 185 0.42 -1.37 7.93
CA TYR A 185 -0.77 -1.64 7.12
C TYR A 185 -1.17 -3.11 7.17
N LYS A 186 -0.22 -4.04 7.25
CA LYS A 186 -0.55 -5.45 7.44
C LYS A 186 -1.26 -5.67 8.78
N ILE A 187 -0.78 -5.10 9.88
CA ILE A 187 -1.45 -5.19 11.19
C ILE A 187 -2.86 -4.61 11.09
N SER A 188 -3.01 -3.41 10.53
CA SER A 188 -4.32 -2.77 10.39
C SER A 188 -5.31 -3.57 9.55
N ASN A 189 -4.88 -4.14 8.43
CA ASN A 189 -5.73 -4.97 7.56
C ASN A 189 -6.20 -6.24 8.26
N ILE A 190 -5.30 -6.93 8.97
CA ILE A 190 -5.65 -8.14 9.72
C ILE A 190 -6.58 -7.77 10.89
N TYR A 191 -6.33 -6.68 11.60
CA TYR A 191 -7.20 -6.17 12.65
C TYR A 191 -8.64 -5.95 12.16
N VAL A 192 -8.82 -5.29 11.01
CA VAL A 192 -10.16 -5.09 10.43
C VAL A 192 -10.79 -6.42 10.02
N ALA A 193 -10.02 -7.34 9.44
CA ALA A 193 -10.52 -8.65 9.03
C ALA A 193 -11.00 -9.48 10.23
N VAL A 194 -10.23 -9.54 11.33
CA VAL A 194 -10.63 -10.32 12.51
C VAL A 194 -11.83 -9.71 13.24
N ASN A 195 -11.95 -8.38 13.30
CA ASN A 195 -13.11 -7.76 13.96
C ASN A 195 -14.40 -7.91 13.17
N ARG A 196 -14.34 -7.87 11.83
CA ARG A 196 -15.53 -8.17 11.00
C ARG A 196 -16.01 -9.61 11.16
N LEU A 197 -15.09 -10.55 11.36
CA LEU A 197 -15.44 -11.94 11.65
C LEU A 197 -16.10 -12.08 13.02
N SER A 198 -15.65 -11.32 14.02
CA SER A 198 -16.25 -11.28 15.35
C SER A 198 -17.65 -10.65 15.39
N GLU A 199 -18.01 -9.81 14.42
CA GLU A 199 -19.35 -9.19 14.30
C GLU A 199 -20.39 -10.11 13.63
N LEU A 200 -19.96 -11.23 13.05
CA LEU A 200 -20.82 -12.19 12.33
C LEU A 200 -21.18 -13.45 13.13
N GLY A 201 -20.62 -13.62 14.34
CA GLY A 201 -20.87 -14.74 15.25
C GLY A 201 -21.66 -14.32 16.47
#